data_AF-A0A9J6DTG1-F1
#
_entry.id   AF-A0A9J6DTG1-F1
#
_cell.length_a   1.000
_cell.length_b   1.000
_cell.length_c   1.000
_cell.angle_alpha   90.00
_cell.angle_beta   90.00
_cell.angle_gamma   90.00
#
_symmetry.space_group_name_H-M   'P 1'
#
loop_
_entity.id
_entity.type
_entity.pdbx_description
1 polymer ?
#
loop_
_entity_poly.entity_id
_entity_poly.type
_entity_poly.pdbx_seq_one_letter_code
_entity_poly.pdbx_strand_id
1 'polypeptide(L)'
;MSQRETSRKLNRPQKTVNRILRAFYQENRLEDAPHQRRPRKTTEEEDVFIIAAMVKYPFSTTKKIKEELGLSLSLSAIQRRLHAANLKSHVVARKPLLTTEHRRKRLDFGRQHEHWRAEHWQQVIFSDESTFTFCWNQ
;
A
#
# COMPACT_ATOMS: atom_id res chain seq x y z
N MET A 1 -38.97 20.89 -17.98
CA MET A 1 -38.27 20.74 -19.28
C MET A 1 -38.69 19.44 -19.92
N SER A 2 -38.97 19.45 -21.21
CA SER A 2 -39.28 18.26 -21.99
C SER A 2 -38.03 17.39 -22.20
N GLN A 3 -38.21 16.07 -22.31
CA GLN A 3 -37.12 15.12 -22.63
C GLN A 3 -36.35 15.52 -23.90
N ARG A 4 -37.05 16.09 -24.89
CA ARG A 4 -36.46 16.60 -26.14
C ARG A 4 -35.60 17.84 -25.91
N GLU A 5 -36.02 18.76 -25.05
CA GLU A 5 -35.25 19.95 -24.68
C GLU A 5 -33.98 19.57 -23.95
N THR A 6 -34.08 18.63 -23.00
CA THR A 6 -32.92 18.10 -22.26
C THR A 6 -31.94 17.40 -23.21
N SER A 7 -32.44 16.63 -24.17
CA SER A 7 -31.64 15.97 -25.22
C SER A 7 -30.86 16.98 -26.08
N ARG A 8 -31.52 18.05 -26.56
CA ARG A 8 -30.87 19.11 -27.32
C ARG A 8 -29.84 19.87 -26.50
N LYS A 9 -30.17 20.22 -25.26
CA LYS A 9 -29.29 20.98 -24.35
C LYS A 9 -28.02 20.20 -23.99
N LEU A 10 -28.13 18.87 -23.81
CA LEU A 10 -27.01 17.99 -23.44
C LEU A 10 -26.31 17.36 -24.66
N ASN A 11 -26.81 17.58 -25.88
CA ASN A 11 -26.35 16.92 -27.10
C ASN A 11 -26.23 15.38 -26.96
N ARG A 12 -27.25 14.75 -26.38
CA ARG A 12 -27.32 13.29 -26.20
C ARG A 12 -28.62 12.74 -26.80
N PRO A 13 -28.63 11.49 -27.31
CA PRO A 13 -29.84 10.88 -27.83
C PRO A 13 -30.97 10.87 -26.79
N GLN A 14 -32.20 11.16 -27.21
CA GLN A 14 -33.38 11.16 -26.33
C GLN A 14 -33.57 9.82 -25.59
N LYS A 15 -33.16 8.70 -26.22
CA LYS A 15 -33.17 7.36 -25.60
C LYS A 15 -32.29 7.28 -24.34
N THR A 16 -31.14 7.96 -24.34
CA THR A 16 -30.23 8.02 -23.18
C THR A 16 -30.85 8.85 -22.06
N VAL A 17 -31.46 9.99 -22.39
CA VAL A 17 -32.20 10.83 -21.43
C VAL A 17 -33.32 10.03 -20.78
N ASN A 18 -34.10 9.29 -21.57
CA ASN A 18 -35.19 8.45 -21.05
C ASN A 18 -34.68 7.29 -20.19
N ARG A 19 -33.55 6.66 -20.55
CA ARG A 19 -32.92 5.62 -19.72
C ARG A 19 -32.51 6.16 -18.35
N ILE A 20 -31.90 7.34 -18.31
CA ILE A 20 -31.46 7.99 -17.06
C ILE A 20 -32.67 8.41 -16.22
N LEU A 21 -33.65 9.07 -16.83
CA LEU A 21 -34.88 9.47 -16.12
C LEU A 21 -35.64 8.25 -15.58
N ARG A 22 -35.67 7.13 -16.32
CA ARG A 22 -36.27 5.89 -15.85
C ARG A 22 -35.51 5.31 -14.65
N ALA A 23 -34.18 5.26 -14.70
CA ALA A 23 -33.36 4.84 -13.57
C ALA A 23 -33.56 5.76 -12.35
N PHE A 24 -33.72 7.06 -12.55
CA PHE A 24 -33.99 8.01 -11.47
C PHE A 24 -35.40 7.82 -10.87
N TYR A 25 -36.46 7.79 -11.68
CA TYR A 25 -37.83 7.71 -11.16
C TYR A 25 -38.21 6.31 -10.64
N GLN A 26 -37.65 5.24 -11.21
CA GLN A 26 -38.00 3.85 -10.82
C GLN A 26 -37.04 3.26 -9.79
N GLU A 27 -35.74 3.51 -9.93
CA GLU A 27 -34.69 2.90 -9.10
C GLU A 27 -34.06 3.90 -8.13
N ASN A 28 -34.45 5.18 -8.18
CA ASN A 28 -33.82 6.30 -7.44
C ASN A 28 -32.29 6.36 -7.60
N ARG A 29 -31.80 5.90 -8.76
CA ARG A 29 -30.37 5.77 -9.05
C ARG A 29 -29.88 6.93 -9.92
N LEU A 30 -28.93 7.70 -9.39
CA LEU A 30 -28.20 8.73 -10.14
C LEU A 30 -26.88 8.20 -10.71
N GLU A 31 -26.29 7.21 -10.06
CA GLU A 31 -25.03 6.58 -10.46
C GLU A 31 -25.22 5.54 -11.57
N ASP A 32 -24.11 5.12 -12.18
CA ASP A 32 -24.12 3.98 -13.09
C ASP A 32 -24.57 2.70 -12.40
N ALA A 33 -25.24 1.83 -13.16
CA ALA A 33 -25.61 0.51 -12.67
C ALA A 33 -24.35 -0.28 -12.26
N PRO A 34 -24.43 -1.11 -11.21
CA PRO A 34 -23.32 -1.98 -10.86
C PRO A 34 -22.99 -2.87 -12.05
N HIS A 35 -21.74 -2.79 -12.51
CA HIS A 35 -21.28 -3.60 -13.61
C HIS A 35 -21.01 -5.01 -13.11
N GLN A 36 -21.57 -6.02 -13.80
CA GLN A 36 -21.19 -7.41 -13.57
C GLN A 36 -19.74 -7.60 -14.05
N ARG A 37 -18.80 -7.53 -13.11
CA ARG A 37 -17.39 -7.79 -13.39
C ARG A 37 -17.15 -9.30 -13.41
N ARG A 38 -16.17 -9.72 -14.19
CA ARG A 38 -15.69 -11.11 -14.18
C ARG A 38 -15.29 -11.48 -12.75
N PRO A 39 -15.75 -12.63 -12.21
CA PRO A 39 -15.35 -13.09 -10.89
C PRO A 39 -13.84 -13.33 -10.82
N ARG A 40 -13.29 -13.24 -9.60
CA ARG A 40 -11.88 -13.52 -9.34
C ARG A 40 -11.63 -15.01 -9.52
N LYS A 41 -10.38 -15.37 -9.88
CA LYS A 41 -9.94 -16.77 -9.89
C LYS A 41 -9.65 -17.28 -8.48
N THR A 42 -9.36 -16.38 -7.54
CA THR A 42 -9.04 -16.71 -6.16
C THR A 42 -10.28 -16.78 -5.28
N THR A 43 -10.24 -17.65 -4.28
CA THR A 43 -11.22 -17.68 -3.18
C THR A 43 -10.83 -16.67 -2.09
N GLU A 44 -11.77 -16.34 -1.21
CA GLU A 44 -11.48 -15.49 -0.06
C GLU A 44 -10.48 -16.14 0.90
N GLU A 45 -10.56 -17.45 1.08
CA GLU A 45 -9.62 -18.23 1.89
C GLU A 45 -8.20 -18.16 1.34
N GLU A 46 -8.03 -18.35 0.02
CA GLU A 46 -6.73 -18.21 -0.65
C GLU A 46 -6.16 -16.79 -0.49
N ASP A 47 -7.00 -15.76 -0.65
CA ASP A 47 -6.59 -14.36 -0.46
C ASP A 47 -6.09 -14.14 0.99
N VAL A 48 -6.77 -14.71 1.99
CA VAL A 48 -6.36 -14.65 3.40
C VAL A 48 -5.02 -15.37 3.61
N PHE A 49 -4.83 -16.57 3.07
CA PHE A 49 -3.58 -17.31 3.21
C PHE A 49 -2.40 -16.58 2.55
N ILE A 50 -2.61 -15.99 1.37
CA ILE A 50 -1.59 -15.17 0.69
C ILE A 50 -1.16 -14.00 1.57
N ILE A 51 -2.12 -13.28 2.17
CA ILE A 51 -1.84 -12.13 3.03
C ILE A 51 -1.12 -12.58 4.30
N ALA A 52 -1.62 -13.62 4.96
CA ALA A 52 -1.04 -14.15 6.20
C ALA A 52 0.40 -14.62 6.00
N ALA A 53 0.70 -15.32 4.89
CA ALA A 53 2.05 -15.77 4.56
C ALA A 53 3.02 -14.58 4.42
N MET A 54 2.60 -13.52 3.73
CA MET A 54 3.44 -12.33 3.53
C MET A 54 3.65 -11.53 4.81
N VAL A 55 2.63 -11.45 5.69
CA VAL A 55 2.74 -10.79 7.00
C VAL A 55 3.69 -11.56 7.93
N LYS A 56 3.60 -12.89 7.93
CA LYS A 56 4.47 -13.75 8.75
C LYS A 56 5.92 -13.73 8.27
N TYR A 57 6.13 -13.69 6.95
CA TYR A 57 7.46 -13.73 6.33
C TYR A 57 7.66 -12.58 5.33
N PRO A 58 7.86 -11.34 5.80
CA PRO A 58 7.83 -10.13 4.97
C PRO A 58 8.94 -10.05 3.92
N PHE A 59 10.02 -10.81 4.08
CA PHE A 59 11.15 -10.88 3.14
C PHE A 59 11.02 -12.02 2.12
N SER A 60 9.91 -12.77 2.13
CA SER A 60 9.69 -13.86 1.20
C SER A 60 9.26 -13.36 -0.18
N THR A 61 9.72 -14.05 -1.22
CA THR A 61 9.33 -13.76 -2.60
C THR A 61 7.93 -14.31 -2.89
N THR A 62 7.15 -13.62 -3.73
CA THR A 62 5.84 -14.09 -4.22
C THR A 62 5.90 -15.49 -4.84
N LYS A 63 7.00 -15.85 -5.50
CA LYS A 63 7.25 -17.19 -6.04
C LYS A 63 7.28 -18.25 -4.93
N LYS A 64 7.97 -17.97 -3.82
CA LYS A 64 8.06 -18.87 -2.67
C LYS A 64 6.68 -19.08 -2.05
N ILE A 65 5.91 -17.99 -1.86
CA ILE A 65 4.54 -18.07 -1.34
C ILE A 65 3.64 -18.90 -2.25
N LYS A 66 3.78 -18.74 -3.57
CA LYS A 66 3.03 -19.55 -4.55
C LYS A 66 3.33 -21.04 -4.39
N GLU A 67 4.61 -21.39 -4.27
CA GLU A 67 5.06 -22.78 -4.12
C GLU A 67 4.61 -23.37 -2.78
N GLU A 68 4.72 -22.60 -1.69
CA GLU A 68 4.34 -23.01 -0.34
C GLU A 68 2.82 -23.24 -0.20
N LEU A 69 2.01 -22.39 -0.84
CA LEU A 69 0.55 -22.51 -0.83
C LEU A 69 0.01 -23.42 -1.97
N GLY A 70 0.87 -23.98 -2.83
CA GLY A 70 0.45 -24.86 -3.93
C GLY A 70 -0.49 -24.20 -4.96
N LEU A 71 -0.48 -22.87 -5.08
CA LEU A 71 -1.50 -22.15 -5.84
C LEU A 71 -1.26 -22.24 -7.35
N SER A 72 -2.31 -22.61 -8.11
CA SER A 72 -2.32 -22.63 -9.59
C SER A 72 -2.55 -21.24 -10.22
N LEU A 73 -1.96 -20.21 -9.62
CA LEU A 73 -2.12 -18.81 -9.98
C LEU A 73 -0.86 -18.25 -10.66
N SER A 74 -1.03 -17.18 -11.44
CA SER A 74 0.11 -16.39 -11.89
C SER A 74 0.70 -15.59 -10.73
N LEU A 75 1.99 -15.28 -10.78
CA LEU A 75 2.62 -14.40 -9.77
C LEU A 75 1.94 -13.02 -9.71
N SER A 76 1.53 -12.50 -10.88
CA SER A 76 0.78 -11.25 -11.00
C SER A 76 -0.60 -11.29 -10.34
N ALA A 77 -1.26 -12.44 -10.26
CA ALA A 77 -2.52 -12.57 -9.53
C ALA A 77 -2.29 -12.41 -8.03
N ILE A 78 -1.26 -13.08 -7.49
CA ILE A 78 -0.87 -13.00 -6.08
C ILE A 78 -0.43 -11.57 -5.72
N GLN A 79 0.39 -10.93 -6.55
CA GLN A 79 0.78 -9.52 -6.33
C GLN A 79 -0.44 -8.58 -6.31
N ARG A 80 -1.42 -8.78 -7.19
CA ARG A 80 -2.67 -8.01 -7.14
C ARG A 80 -3.45 -8.21 -5.82
N ARG A 81 -3.40 -9.41 -5.22
CA ARG A 81 -4.01 -9.66 -3.90
C ARG A 81 -3.29 -8.87 -2.81
N LEU A 82 -1.96 -8.94 -2.81
CA LEU A 82 -1.12 -8.19 -1.86
C LEU A 82 -1.35 -6.68 -1.98
N HIS A 83 -1.37 -6.15 -3.19
CA HIS A 83 -1.65 -4.73 -3.42
C HIS A 83 -3.06 -4.31 -3.00
N ALA A 84 -4.07 -5.17 -3.19
CA ALA A 84 -5.43 -4.91 -2.70
C ALA A 84 -5.49 -4.86 -1.17
N ALA A 85 -4.63 -5.63 -0.49
CA ALA A 85 -4.41 -5.58 0.96
C ALA A 85 -3.40 -4.50 1.39
N ASN A 86 -3.02 -3.60 0.48
CA ASN A 86 -2.05 -2.53 0.71
C ASN A 86 -0.64 -2.99 1.13
N LEU A 87 -0.28 -4.23 0.81
CA LEU A 87 1.07 -4.78 0.98
C LEU A 87 1.89 -4.53 -0.29
N LYS A 88 2.98 -3.78 -0.14
CA LYS A 88 3.90 -3.41 -1.22
C LYS A 88 5.30 -3.89 -0.91
N SER A 89 6.06 -4.22 -1.95
CA SER A 89 7.48 -4.50 -1.80
C SER A 89 8.25 -3.20 -1.60
N HIS A 90 9.16 -3.21 -0.63
CA HIS A 90 10.07 -2.11 -0.35
C HIS A 90 11.50 -2.63 -0.24
N VAL A 91 12.47 -1.79 -0.58
CA VAL A 91 13.89 -2.08 -0.33
C VAL A 91 14.15 -1.94 1.16
N VAL A 92 14.75 -2.96 1.75
CA VAL A 92 15.08 -2.97 3.18
C VAL A 92 16.19 -1.96 3.46
N ALA A 93 16.02 -1.14 4.50
CA ALA A 93 17.06 -0.22 4.94
C ALA A 93 18.29 -1.00 5.44
N ARG A 94 19.47 -0.68 4.91
CA ARG A 94 20.75 -1.23 5.39
C ARG A 94 21.06 -0.61 6.75
N LYS A 95 21.24 -1.44 7.78
CA LYS A 95 21.56 -1.01 9.15
C LYS A 95 22.72 -1.83 9.68
N PRO A 96 23.63 -1.23 10.47
CA PRO A 96 24.68 -2.00 11.15
C PRO A 96 24.04 -2.98 12.13
N LEU A 97 24.64 -4.16 12.27
CA LEU A 97 24.19 -5.16 13.23
C LEU A 97 24.49 -4.67 14.65
N LEU A 98 23.43 -4.45 15.44
CA LEU A 98 23.58 -4.07 16.84
C LEU A 98 23.73 -5.31 17.71
N THR A 99 24.85 -5.40 18.44
CA THR A 99 25.06 -6.35 19.53
C THR A 99 24.05 -6.10 20.66
N THR A 100 23.87 -7.08 21.54
CA THR A 100 23.00 -6.95 22.72
C THR A 100 23.41 -5.79 23.62
N GLU A 101 24.72 -5.60 23.80
CA GLU A 101 25.27 -4.49 24.59
C GLU A 101 24.97 -3.13 23.95
N HIS A 102 25.14 -2.98 22.63
CA HIS A 102 24.82 -1.73 21.92
C HIS A 102 23.34 -1.36 22.10
N ARG A 103 22.43 -2.34 22.02
CA ARG A 103 21.00 -2.11 22.20
C ARG A 103 20.69 -1.62 23.62
N ARG A 104 21.29 -2.24 24.63
CA ARG A 104 21.14 -1.84 26.04
C ARG A 104 21.61 -0.40 26.24
N LYS A 105 22.85 -0.08 25.87
CA LYS A 105 23.42 1.27 26.04
C LYS A 105 22.58 2.35 25.34
N ARG A 106 22.11 2.07 24.12
CA ARG A 106 21.24 2.99 23.38
C ARG A 106 19.88 3.20 24.06
N LEU A 107 19.28 2.13 24.59
CA LEU A 107 18.02 2.21 25.32
C LEU A 107 18.17 2.99 26.62
N ASP A 108 19.24 2.72 27.38
CA ASP A 108 19.53 3.41 28.64
C ASP A 108 19.77 4.91 28.39
N PHE A 109 20.54 5.25 27.35
CA PHE A 109 20.73 6.63 26.92
C PHE A 109 19.39 7.31 26.59
N GLY A 110 18.53 6.65 25.81
CA GLY A 110 17.20 7.20 25.48
C GLY A 110 16.32 7.44 26.71
N ARG A 111 16.32 6.50 27.67
CA ARG A 111 15.56 6.63 28.92
C ARG A 111 16.08 7.74 29.82
N GLN A 112 17.41 7.85 29.97
CA GLN A 112 18.04 8.90 30.78
C GLN A 112 17.71 10.30 30.27
N HIS A 113 17.51 10.44 28.95
CA HIS A 113 17.27 11.72 28.29
C HIS A 113 15.83 11.88 27.80
N GLU A 114 14.89 11.01 28.22
CA GLU A 114 13.50 11.01 27.74
C GLU A 114 12.76 12.33 28.06
N HIS A 115 13.06 12.92 29.22
CA HIS A 115 12.45 14.17 29.67
C HIS A 115 13.28 15.42 29.33
N TRP A 116 14.35 15.28 28.55
CA TRP A 116 15.18 16.40 28.18
C TRP A 116 14.46 17.35 27.23
N ARG A 117 14.41 18.61 27.64
CA ARG A 117 13.92 19.73 26.83
C ARG A 117 15.04 20.28 25.94
N ALA A 118 14.67 21.07 24.93
CA ALA A 118 15.61 21.68 23.98
C ALA A 118 16.78 22.43 24.66
N GLU A 119 16.51 23.13 25.77
CA GLU A 119 17.51 23.87 26.57
C GLU A 119 18.63 22.96 27.09
N HIS A 120 18.33 21.71 27.45
CA HIS A 120 19.33 20.75 27.92
C HIS A 120 20.20 20.26 26.75
N TRP A 121 19.61 20.04 25.58
CA TRP A 121 20.35 19.63 24.38
C TRP A 121 21.25 20.74 23.84
N GLN A 122 20.90 22.02 24.04
CA GLN A 122 21.76 23.15 23.66
C GLN A 122 23.10 23.17 24.41
N GLN A 123 23.18 22.50 25.55
CA GLN A 123 24.41 22.38 26.33
C GLN A 123 25.28 21.20 25.90
N VAL A 124 24.82 20.37 24.96
CA VAL A 124 25.56 19.18 24.47
C VAL A 124 26.22 19.47 23.13
N ILE A 125 27.51 19.21 23.06
CA ILE A 125 28.27 19.22 21.81
C ILE A 125 28.46 17.77 21.36
N PHE A 126 27.96 17.43 20.17
CA PHE A 126 28.22 16.15 19.53
C PHE A 126 29.42 16.27 18.59
N SER A 127 30.38 15.37 18.74
CA SER A 127 31.52 15.22 17.83
C SER A 127 31.59 13.79 17.33
N ASP A 128 31.86 13.61 16.03
CA ASP A 128 32.12 12.31 15.42
C ASP A 128 33.22 12.48 14.35
N GLU A 129 33.94 11.39 14.09
CA GLU A 129 34.98 11.36 13.05
C GLU A 129 34.44 10.68 11.80
N SER A 130 34.62 11.32 10.64
CA SER A 130 34.22 10.76 9.35
C SER A 130 35.43 10.61 8.44
N THR A 131 35.57 9.43 7.84
CA THR A 131 36.64 9.16 6.86
C THR A 131 36.25 9.68 5.49
N PHE A 132 37.02 10.62 4.95
CA PHE A 132 36.87 11.10 3.57
C PHE A 132 37.87 10.37 2.67
N THR A 133 37.37 9.62 1.69
CA THR A 133 38.21 9.03 0.65
C THR A 133 38.19 9.92 -0.58
N PHE A 134 39.31 10.55 -0.90
CA PHE A 134 39.48 11.27 -2.16
C PHE A 134 39.78 10.25 -3.27
N CYS A 135 38.83 9.99 -4.15
CA CYS A 135 39.12 9.31 -5.41
C CYS A 135 39.69 10.35 -6.40
N TRP A 136 41.02 10.45 -6.44
CA TRP A 136 41.73 11.09 -7.55
C TRP A 136 41.91 10.04 -8.66
N ASN A 137 41.05 10.07 -9.67
CA ASN A 137 41.27 9.34 -10.90
C ASN A 137 41.89 10.30 -11.92
N GLN A 138 43.15 10.04 -12.30
CA GLN A 138 43.75 10.50 -13.56
C GLN A 138 43.48 9.46 -14.65
#